data_AF-E6QFC0-F1
#
_entry.id   AF-E6QFC0-F1
#
_cell.length_a   1.000
_cell.length_b   1.000
_cell.length_c   1.000
_cell.angle_alpha   90.00
_cell.angle_beta   90.00
_cell.angle_gamma   90.00
#
_symmetry.space_group_name_H-M   'P 1'
#
loop_
_entity.id
_entity.type
_entity.pdbx_description
1 polymer ?
#
loop_
_entity_poly.entity_id
_entity_poly.type
_entity_poly.pdbx_seq_one_letter_code
_entity_poly.pdbx_strand_id
1 'polypeptide(L)' 'MAILENGPETDGVDIKALTSARLLLIAGQPLHEPIVQYGPFVMNTREEIYQAFEDMKEGRFV' A
#
# COMPACT_ATOMS: atom_id res chain seq x y z
N MET A 1 -5.34 -12.74 -7.10
CA MET A 1 -5.03 -11.88 -5.93
C MET A 1 -6.17 -12.04 -4.96
N ALA A 2 -5.89 -12.46 -3.73
CA ALA A 2 -6.88 -12.49 -2.66
C ALA A 2 -6.48 -11.42 -1.65
N ILE A 3 -7.44 -10.62 -1.21
CA ILE A 3 -7.26 -9.70 -0.09
C ILE A 3 -8.01 -10.36 1.07
N LEU A 4 -7.27 -10.64 2.14
CA LEU A 4 -7.80 -11.22 3.35
C LEU A 4 -7.92 -10.11 4.39
N GLU A 5 -9.00 -10.13 5.15
CA GLU A 5 -9.15 -9.24 6.29
C GLU A 5 -8.15 -9.62 7.39
N ASN A 6 -7.49 -8.63 7.99
CA ASN A 6 -6.53 -8.81 9.08
C ASN A 6 -7.13 -8.20 10.37
N GLY A 7 -8.09 -8.89 10.96
CA GLY A 7 -8.77 -8.45 12.17
C GLY A 7 -7.96 -8.78 13.44
N PRO A 8 -8.28 -8.16 14.60
CA PRO A 8 -7.55 -8.38 15.86
C PRO A 8 -7.56 -9.85 16.33
N GLU A 9 -8.61 -10.59 15.98
CA GLU A 9 -8.84 -11.99 16.34
C GLU A 9 -8.36 -12.96 15.22
N THR A 10 -7.61 -12.47 14.24
CA THR A 10 -7.13 -13.29 13.12
C THR A 10 -5.71 -13.78 13.37
N ASP A 11 -5.56 -15.10 13.49
CA ASP A 11 -4.28 -15.72 13.89
C ASP A 11 -3.34 -15.96 12.69
N GLY A 12 -3.86 -15.97 11.46
CA GLY A 12 -3.07 -16.19 10.25
C GLY A 12 -3.85 -16.78 9.07
N VAL A 13 -3.13 -17.43 8.16
CA VAL A 13 -3.66 -18.02 6.92
C VAL A 13 -3.19 -19.46 6.75
N ASP A 14 -4.10 -20.39 6.46
CA ASP A 14 -3.77 -21.76 6.03
C ASP A 14 -3.82 -21.82 4.49
N ILE A 15 -2.70 -22.17 3.87
CA ILE A 15 -2.54 -22.20 2.41
C ILE A 15 -2.19 -23.62 1.97
N LYS A 16 -3.03 -24.19 1.10
CA LYS A 16 -2.83 -25.51 0.49
C LYS A 16 -2.67 -25.38 -1.02
N ALA A 17 -1.63 -25.99 -1.55
CA ALA A 17 -1.39 -26.10 -2.99
C ALA A 17 -1.47 -27.56 -3.42
N LEU A 18 -2.25 -27.84 -4.47
CA LEU A 18 -2.38 -29.21 -5.03
C LEU A 18 -1.20 -29.59 -5.94
N THR A 19 -0.43 -28.60 -6.38
CA THR A 19 0.76 -28.73 -7.22
C THR A 19 1.78 -27.66 -6.83
N SER A 20 2.96 -27.65 -7.47
CA SER A 20 4.01 -26.67 -7.22
C SER A 20 3.49 -25.23 -7.39
N ALA A 21 3.65 -24.42 -6.34
CA ALA A 21 3.22 -23.03 -6.30
C ALA A 21 4.35 -22.10 -5.85
N ARG A 22 4.28 -20.84 -6.29
CA ARG A 22 5.07 -19.72 -5.77
C ARG A 22 4.09 -18.65 -5.31
N LEU A 23 4.27 -18.15 -4.09
CA LEU A 23 3.37 -17.21 -3.46
C LEU A 23 4.13 -16.16 -2.66
N LEU A 24 3.53 -14.98 -2.54
CA LEU A 24 3.98 -13.89 -1.70
C LEU A 24 2.85 -13.55 -0.74
N LEU A 25 3.11 -13.68 0.56
CA LEU A 25 2.19 -13.27 1.61
C LEU A 25 2.69 -11.94 2.18
N ILE A 26 1.84 -10.91 2.13
CA ILE A 26 2.12 -9.58 2.68
C ILE A 26 1.02 -9.28 3.69
N ALA A 27 1.42 -8.91 4.90
CA ALA A 27 0.53 -8.45 5.96
C ALA A 27 1.09 -7.16 6.56
N GLY A 28 0.20 -6.30 7.05
CA GLY A 28 0.56 -5.03 7.67
C GLY A 28 -0.56 -4.51 8.53
N GLN A 29 -0.20 -3.68 9.51
CA GLN A 29 -1.17 -2.95 10.32
C GLN A 29 -1.77 -1.83 9.45
N PRO A 30 -3.11 -1.66 9.41
CA PRO A 30 -3.72 -0.53 8.73
C PRO A 30 -3.22 0.80 9.32
N LEU A 31 -2.81 1.73 8.46
CA LEU A 31 -2.35 3.06 8.89
C LEU A 31 -3.49 3.95 9.40
N HIS A 32 -4.74 3.66 8.99
CA HIS A 32 -5.92 4.48 9.31
C HIS A 32 -5.81 5.96 8.89
N GLU A 33 -4.95 6.25 7.92
CA GLU A 33 -4.79 7.58 7.35
C GLU A 33 -5.50 7.69 6.01
N PRO A 34 -5.97 8.90 5.63
CA PRO A 34 -6.45 9.14 4.27
C PRO A 34 -5.35 8.81 3.25
N ILE A 35 -5.77 8.24 2.11
CA ILE A 35 -4.90 7.93 0.99
C ILE A 35 -5.39 8.74 -0.21
N VAL A 36 -4.54 9.63 -0.70
CA VAL A 36 -4.74 10.38 -1.94
C VAL A 36 -3.62 10.01 -2.89
N GLN A 37 -3.99 9.45 -4.04
CA GLN A 37 -3.04 9.01 -5.06
C GLN A 37 -3.26 9.78 -6.36
N TYR A 38 -2.17 10.28 -6.95
CA TYR A 38 -2.18 10.83 -8.30
C TYR A 38 -0.83 10.65 -8.99
N GLY A 39 -0.84 9.89 -10.10
CA GLY A 39 0.39 9.54 -10.82
C GLY A 39 1.35 8.74 -9.93
N PRO A 40 2.64 9.14 -9.83
CA PRO A 40 3.64 8.43 -9.03
C PRO A 40 3.58 8.76 -7.53
N PHE A 41 2.72 9.68 -7.10
CA PHE A 41 2.68 10.16 -5.72
C PHE A 41 1.47 9.62 -4.97
N VAL A 42 1.71 9.24 -3.71
CA VAL A 42 0.71 8.84 -2.73
C VAL A 42 0.98 9.66 -1.46
N MET A 43 0.00 10.45 -1.05
CA MET A 43 0.05 11.33 0.13
C MET A 43 -1.26 11.24 0.91
N ASN A 44 -1.40 12.01 1.99
CA ASN A 44 -2.61 12.01 2.81
C ASN A 44 -3.64 13.07 2.36
N THR A 45 -3.22 14.13 1.68
CA THR A 45 -4.08 15.23 1.21
C THR A 45 -3.84 15.59 -0.26
N ARG A 46 -4.76 16.35 -0.87
CA ARG A 46 -4.60 16.84 -2.25
C ARG A 46 -3.52 17.90 -2.37
N GLU A 47 -3.41 18.73 -1.35
CA GLU A 47 -2.43 19.81 -1.24
C GLU A 47 -1.00 19.24 -1.25
N GLU A 48 -0.75 18.17 -0.51
CA GLU A 48 0.53 17.44 -0.52
C GLU A 48 0.86 16.85 -1.90
N ILE A 49 -0.14 16.36 -2.63
CA ILE A 49 0.05 15.89 -4.00
C ILE A 49 0.51 17.04 -4.91
N TYR A 50 -0.14 18.20 -4.84
CA TYR A 50 0.28 19.37 -5.64
C TYR A 50 1.69 19.82 -5.28
N GLN A 51 2.02 19.84 -3.98
CA GLN A 51 3.37 20.16 -3.52
C GLN A 51 4.41 19.17 -4.08
N ALA A 52 4.12 17.86 -4.05
CA ALA A 52 4.99 16.84 -4.62
C ALA A 52 5.23 17.04 -6.12
N PHE A 53 4.24 17.51 -6.89
CA PHE A 53 4.46 17.86 -8.29
C PHE A 53 5.37 19.07 -8.47
N GLU A 54 5.22 20.12 -7.66
CA GLU A 54 6.11 21.28 -7.70
C GLU A 54 7.53 20.91 -7.30
N ASP A 55 7.70 20.13 -6.23
CA ASP A 55 9.00 19.60 -5.79
C ASP A 55 9.69 18.79 -6.91
N MET A 56 8.93 17.99 -7.66
CA MET A 56 9.45 17.23 -8.79
C MET A 56 9.88 18.14 -9.94
N LYS A 57 9.07 19.16 -10.27
CA LYS A 57 9.40 20.13 -11.33
C LYS A 57 10.65 20.95 -10.99
N GLU A 58 10.83 21.26 -9.71
CA GLU A 58 11.95 22.06 -9.22
C GLU A 58 13.20 21.22 -8.90
N GLY A 59 13.14 19.90 -9.13
CA GLY A 59 14.28 19.00 -8.92
C GLY A 59 14.66 18.82 -7.44
N ARG A 60 13.70 18.96 -6.52
CA ARG A 60 13.92 18.85 -5.07
C ARG A 60 13.86 17.42 -4.53
N PHE A 61 13.44 16.44 -5.33
CA PHE A 61 13.59 15.03 -5.01
C PHE A 61 15.05 14.62 -5.27
N VAL A 62 15.82 14.41 -4.21
CA VAL A 62 17.20 13.88 -4.24
C VAL A 62 17.24 12.36 -4.15
#